data_AF-A0A945CQ78-F1
#
_entry.id   AF-A0A945CQ78-F1
#
_cell.length_a   1.000
_cell.length_b   1.000
_cell.length_c   1.000
_cell.angle_alpha   90.00
_cell.angle_beta   90.00
_cell.angle_gamma   90.00
#
_symmetry.space_group_name_H-M   'P 1'
#
loop_
_entity.id
_entity.type
_entity.pdbx_description
1 polymer ?
#
loop_
_entity_poly.entity_id
_entity_poly.type
_entity_poly.pdbx_seq_one_letter_code
_entity_poly.pdbx_strand_id
1 'polypeptide(L)'
;MKLAELLEGQGLEGKLGERGPAPGAAAAKGNLFARAAGALTAAGVDGGKEARAFFVPGRIEVLGKHTDYAGGRSIVTAVEQGFCMVGVAREEAVIEVHAADLGEKAEFAFDPELVATHGHWSNYPMTVARRLARNFPGERRGADIAFVSDLPPASGMSSSSAMMVATYLVLAAINRLEERDI
;
A
#
# COMPACT_ATOMS: atom_id res chain seq x y z
N MET A 1 -12.28 -2.90 9.75
CA MET A 1 -11.97 -2.24 11.04
C MET A 1 -12.05 -0.75 10.81
N LYS A 2 -12.46 0.01 11.82
CA LYS A 2 -12.54 1.47 11.70
C LYS A 2 -11.17 2.09 11.56
N LEU A 3 -11.09 3.21 10.84
CA LEU A 3 -9.86 3.99 10.73
C LEU A 3 -9.34 4.41 12.12
N ALA A 4 -10.23 4.82 13.02
CA ALA A 4 -9.86 5.20 14.39
C ALA A 4 -9.17 4.07 15.18
N GLU A 5 -9.56 2.80 14.96
CA GLU A 5 -8.91 1.65 15.62
C GLU A 5 -7.44 1.48 15.19
N LEU A 6 -7.05 2.01 14.03
CA LEU A 6 -5.66 1.97 13.57
C LEU A 6 -4.78 3.01 14.28
N LEU A 7 -5.37 4.08 14.83
CA LEU A 7 -4.62 5.14 15.54
C LEU A 7 -4.04 4.65 16.86
N GLU A 8 -4.67 3.68 17.50
CA GLU A 8 -4.29 3.21 18.83
C GLU A 8 -3.03 2.33 18.81
N GLY A 9 -2.67 1.75 17.65
CA GLY A 9 -1.45 0.96 17.42
C GLY A 9 -1.37 -0.38 18.17
N GLN A 10 -1.70 -0.40 19.47
CA GLN A 10 -1.59 -1.53 20.40
C GLN A 10 -2.53 -2.68 20.04
N GLY A 11 -3.70 -2.39 19.45
CA GLY A 11 -4.66 -3.42 18.99
C GLY A 11 -4.24 -4.18 17.72
N LEU A 12 -3.19 -3.72 17.00
CA LEU A 12 -2.67 -4.41 15.82
C LEU A 12 -1.61 -5.45 16.16
N GLU A 13 -0.92 -5.33 17.28
CA GLU A 13 0.20 -6.22 17.62
C GLU A 13 -0.23 -7.69 17.69
N GLY A 14 -1.36 -7.98 18.32
CA GLY A 14 -1.94 -9.33 18.36
C GLY A 14 -2.31 -9.84 16.96
N LYS A 15 -2.97 -9.00 16.14
CA LYS A 15 -3.37 -9.35 14.77
C LYS A 15 -2.18 -9.53 13.82
N LEU A 16 -1.08 -8.81 14.06
CA LEU A 16 0.15 -8.90 13.29
C LEU A 16 1.00 -10.08 13.74
N GLY A 17 1.16 -10.31 15.05
CA GLY A 17 1.95 -11.41 15.61
C GLY A 17 1.44 -12.79 15.21
N GLU A 18 0.12 -12.97 15.06
CA GLU A 18 -0.49 -14.19 14.52
C GLU A 18 -0.16 -14.44 13.04
N ARG A 19 0.34 -13.42 12.32
CA ARG A 19 0.59 -13.44 10.87
C ARG A 19 2.07 -13.44 10.48
N GLY A 20 2.98 -13.68 11.43
CA GLY A 20 4.36 -14.08 11.14
C GLY A 20 5.53 -13.15 11.53
N PRO A 21 5.41 -11.83 11.77
CA PRO A 21 6.51 -11.04 12.29
C PRO A 21 6.92 -11.47 13.69
N ALA A 22 8.21 -11.36 14.02
CA ALA A 22 8.67 -11.51 15.40
C ALA A 22 8.00 -10.44 16.31
N PRO A 23 7.83 -10.69 17.63
CA PRO A 23 7.08 -9.79 18.52
C PRO A 23 7.53 -8.33 18.47
N GLY A 24 8.84 -8.06 18.42
CA GLY A 24 9.37 -6.69 18.29
C GLY A 24 9.04 -6.02 16.95
N ALA A 25 8.95 -6.80 15.87
CA ALA A 25 8.56 -6.30 14.55
C ALA A 25 7.06 -6.00 14.46
N ALA A 26 6.21 -6.68 15.25
CA ALA A 26 4.77 -6.40 15.31
C ALA A 26 4.48 -5.02 15.93
N ALA A 27 5.12 -4.69 17.05
CA ALA A 27 4.99 -3.38 17.70
C ALA A 27 5.48 -2.22 16.81
N ALA A 28 6.64 -2.41 16.16
CA ALA A 28 7.17 -1.42 15.20
C ALA A 28 6.16 -1.14 14.08
N LYS A 29 5.56 -2.19 13.50
CA LYS A 29 4.55 -2.07 12.44
C LYS A 29 3.25 -1.43 12.93
N GLY A 30 2.81 -1.73 14.16
CA GLY A 30 1.68 -1.05 14.79
C GLY A 30 1.83 0.48 14.77
N ASN A 31 3.01 0.98 15.13
CA ASN A 31 3.33 2.40 15.07
C ASN A 31 3.32 2.97 13.64
N LEU A 32 3.81 2.24 12.64
CA LEU A 32 3.76 2.69 11.24
C LEU A 32 2.33 2.78 10.72
N PHE A 33 1.46 1.82 11.06
CA PHE A 33 0.03 1.89 10.73
C PHE A 33 -0.67 3.06 11.41
N ALA A 34 -0.39 3.32 12.69
CA ALA A 34 -0.95 4.45 13.41
C ALA A 34 -0.57 5.78 12.76
N ARG A 35 0.68 5.93 12.31
CA ARG A 35 1.14 7.11 11.56
C ARG A 35 0.42 7.27 10.22
N ALA A 36 0.27 6.19 9.44
CA ALA A 36 -0.49 6.23 8.19
C ALA A 36 -1.97 6.59 8.42
N ALA A 37 -2.62 5.98 9.41
CA ALA A 37 -4.00 6.32 9.78
C ALA A 37 -4.14 7.76 10.30
N GLY A 38 -3.14 8.24 11.03
CA GLY A 38 -3.05 9.62 11.51
C GLY A 38 -2.99 10.61 10.35
N ALA A 39 -2.24 10.31 9.29
CA ALA A 39 -2.19 11.15 8.09
C ALA A 39 -3.56 11.28 7.41
N LEU A 40 -4.32 10.18 7.31
CA LEU A 40 -5.69 10.23 6.76
C LEU A 40 -6.64 11.04 7.65
N THR A 41 -6.58 10.85 8.97
CA THR A 41 -7.41 11.61 9.91
C THR A 41 -7.07 13.11 9.86
N ALA A 42 -5.79 13.45 9.78
CA ALA A 42 -5.32 14.83 9.64
C ALA A 42 -5.75 15.47 8.30
N ALA A 43 -5.90 14.66 7.25
CA ALA A 43 -6.45 15.09 5.96
C ALA A 43 -7.99 15.22 5.97
N GLY A 44 -8.65 14.95 7.10
CA GLY A 44 -10.10 15.09 7.25
C GLY A 44 -10.91 13.83 6.94
N VAL A 45 -10.26 12.67 6.78
CA VAL A 45 -10.97 11.39 6.61
C VAL A 45 -11.63 11.00 7.93
N ASP A 46 -12.94 10.74 7.89
CA ASP A 46 -13.72 10.32 9.05
C ASP A 46 -13.19 9.00 9.65
N GLY A 47 -12.78 9.07 10.92
CA GLY A 47 -12.30 7.93 11.70
C GLY A 47 -13.30 6.78 11.85
N GLY A 48 -14.60 7.05 11.70
CA GLY A 48 -15.68 6.06 11.74
C GLY A 48 -15.85 5.24 10.45
N LYS A 49 -15.14 5.58 9.38
CA LYS A 49 -15.17 4.80 8.12
C LYS A 49 -14.36 3.51 8.23
N GLU A 50 -14.77 2.52 7.44
CA GLU A 50 -14.02 1.27 7.30
C GLU A 50 -12.70 1.51 6.58
N ALA A 51 -11.62 1.02 7.19
CA ALA A 51 -10.29 1.04 6.62
C ALA A 51 -9.84 -0.36 6.16
N ARG A 52 -8.96 -0.37 5.15
CA ARG A 52 -8.18 -1.52 4.70
C ARG A 52 -6.71 -1.22 5.01
N ALA A 53 -6.02 -2.15 5.67
CA ALA A 53 -4.64 -1.96 6.08
C ALA A 53 -3.80 -3.17 5.67
N PHE A 54 -2.67 -2.91 5.01
CA PHE A 54 -1.76 -3.94 4.50
C PHE A 54 -0.32 -3.60 4.81
N PHE A 55 0.44 -4.62 5.24
CA PHE A 55 1.89 -4.57 5.30
C PHE A 55 2.44 -5.31 4.09
N VAL A 56 3.33 -4.67 3.34
CA VAL A 56 4.01 -5.30 2.20
C VAL A 56 5.52 -5.16 2.37
N PRO A 57 6.25 -6.28 2.54
CA PRO A 57 7.69 -6.23 2.77
C PRO A 57 8.44 -5.84 1.50
N GLY A 58 9.63 -5.26 1.70
CA GLY A 58 10.66 -5.27 0.68
C GLY A 58 11.21 -6.68 0.48
N ARG A 59 12.19 -6.81 -0.41
CA ARG A 59 12.86 -8.09 -0.66
C ARG A 59 14.33 -7.91 -0.96
N ILE A 60 15.13 -8.89 -0.60
CA ILE A 60 16.51 -9.06 -1.09
C ILE A 60 16.57 -10.20 -2.10
N GLU A 61 17.47 -10.06 -3.07
CA GLU A 61 17.77 -11.09 -4.03
C GLU A 61 19.09 -11.76 -3.64
N VAL A 62 18.99 -13.02 -3.24
CA VAL A 62 20.12 -13.83 -2.74
C VAL A 62 20.94 -14.36 -3.92
N LEU A 63 20.26 -14.83 -4.97
CA LEU A 63 20.89 -15.36 -6.18
C LEU A 63 20.00 -15.11 -7.40
N GLY A 64 20.61 -14.99 -8.59
CA GLY A 64 19.89 -14.90 -9.87
C GLY A 64 19.68 -13.48 -10.39
N LYS A 65 20.52 -12.52 -9.97
CA LYS A 65 20.46 -11.13 -10.45
C LYS A 65 20.45 -11.09 -11.97
N HIS A 66 19.55 -10.29 -12.54
CA HIS A 66 19.42 -10.09 -13.97
C HIS A 66 18.98 -11.33 -14.77
N THR A 67 18.37 -12.32 -14.12
CA THR A 67 17.90 -13.53 -14.80
C THR A 67 16.39 -13.57 -15.02
N ASP A 68 15.60 -12.90 -14.18
CA ASP A 68 14.13 -12.94 -14.18
C ASP A 68 13.53 -12.44 -15.50
N TYR A 69 13.96 -11.28 -15.99
CA TYR A 69 13.50 -10.72 -17.27
C TYR A 69 13.99 -11.51 -18.50
N ALA A 70 14.95 -12.41 -18.33
CA ALA A 70 15.48 -13.28 -19.37
C ALA A 70 14.88 -14.71 -19.31
N GLY A 71 13.87 -14.94 -18.46
CA GLY A 71 13.24 -16.25 -18.28
C GLY A 71 14.05 -17.22 -17.40
N GLY A 72 15.04 -16.73 -16.68
CA GLY A 72 15.81 -17.48 -15.69
C GLY A 72 15.10 -17.59 -14.34
N ARG A 73 15.83 -18.05 -13.31
CA ARG A 73 15.32 -18.26 -11.95
C ARG A 73 16.11 -17.42 -10.95
N SER A 74 15.40 -16.79 -10.02
CA SER A 74 15.99 -16.07 -8.89
C SER A 74 15.57 -16.67 -7.56
N ILE A 75 16.43 -16.55 -6.56
CA ILE A 75 16.15 -16.86 -5.17
C ILE A 75 16.04 -15.53 -4.43
N VAL A 76 14.83 -15.22 -3.96
CA VAL A 76 14.51 -13.99 -3.25
C VAL A 76 13.96 -14.31 -1.87
N THR A 77 14.13 -13.41 -0.92
CA THR A 77 13.45 -13.46 0.37
C THR A 77 12.89 -12.09 0.73
N ALA A 78 11.69 -12.08 1.31
CA ALA A 78 11.12 -10.90 1.94
C ALA A 78 11.99 -10.48 3.12
N VAL A 79 12.09 -9.17 3.36
CA VAL A 79 12.70 -8.61 4.58
C VAL A 79 11.62 -8.17 5.57
N GLU A 80 12.01 -7.87 6.80
CA GLU A 80 11.05 -7.44 7.83
C GLU A 80 10.51 -6.03 7.59
N GLN A 81 11.32 -5.17 6.96
CA GLN A 81 10.98 -3.80 6.56
C GLN A 81 10.07 -3.79 5.33
N GLY A 82 9.24 -2.77 5.21
CA GLY A 82 8.29 -2.63 4.12
C GLY A 82 7.44 -1.37 4.20
N PHE A 83 6.28 -1.46 3.55
CA PHE A 83 5.26 -0.43 3.55
C PHE A 83 4.11 -0.84 4.45
N CYS A 84 3.71 0.04 5.36
CA CYS A 84 2.43 -0.01 6.05
C CYS A 84 1.48 0.96 5.35
N MET A 85 0.48 0.43 4.65
CA MET A 85 -0.46 1.22 3.86
C MET A 85 -1.88 1.07 4.40
N VAL A 86 -2.60 2.19 4.52
CA VAL A 86 -3.99 2.27 4.96
C VAL A 86 -4.80 2.93 3.86
N GLY A 87 -5.98 2.39 3.56
CA GLY A 87 -6.91 2.97 2.60
C GLY A 87 -8.35 3.01 3.12
N VAL A 88 -9.06 4.08 2.80
CA VAL A 88 -10.49 4.29 3.08
C VAL A 88 -11.19 4.61 1.76
N ALA A 89 -12.34 3.99 1.52
CA ALA A 89 -13.06 4.17 0.27
C ALA A 89 -13.70 5.58 0.16
N ARG A 90 -13.61 6.16 -1.04
CA ARG A 90 -14.37 7.34 -1.47
C ARG A 90 -15.60 6.94 -2.27
N GLU A 91 -16.52 7.87 -2.51
CA GLU A 91 -17.64 7.64 -3.42
C GLU A 91 -17.24 7.99 -4.85
N GLU A 92 -16.46 9.06 -5.01
CA GLU A 92 -15.93 9.53 -6.27
C GLU A 92 -14.83 8.58 -6.78
N ALA A 93 -14.68 8.51 -8.11
CA ALA A 93 -13.59 7.77 -8.77
C ALA A 93 -12.28 8.56 -8.74
N VAL A 94 -11.85 8.99 -7.55
CA VAL A 94 -10.62 9.76 -7.30
C VAL A 94 -9.80 9.06 -6.23
N ILE A 95 -8.50 8.98 -6.43
CA ILE A 95 -7.54 8.45 -5.46
C ILE A 95 -6.65 9.58 -4.98
N GLU A 96 -6.60 9.78 -3.67
CA GLU A 96 -5.61 10.63 -3.02
C GLU A 96 -4.65 9.75 -2.21
N VAL A 97 -3.35 9.87 -2.46
CA VAL A 97 -2.31 9.11 -1.77
C VAL A 97 -1.43 10.08 -0.97
N HIS A 98 -1.27 9.81 0.32
CA HIS A 98 -0.43 10.55 1.26
C HIS A 98 0.83 9.75 1.58
N ALA A 99 2.00 10.30 1.22
CA ALA A 99 3.29 9.82 1.66
C ALA A 99 3.61 10.44 3.01
N ALA A 100 3.13 9.83 4.10
CA ALA A 100 3.11 10.45 5.43
C ALA A 100 4.50 10.84 5.94
N ASP A 101 5.54 10.07 5.59
CA ASP A 101 6.93 10.34 6.00
C ASP A 101 7.58 11.49 5.21
N LEU A 102 7.05 11.79 4.02
CA LEU A 102 7.56 12.84 3.15
C LEU A 102 6.77 14.15 3.30
N GLY A 103 5.59 14.11 3.94
CA GLY A 103 4.68 15.25 3.98
C GLY A 103 4.13 15.62 2.60
N GLU A 104 4.15 14.67 1.66
CA GLU A 104 3.72 14.87 0.28
C GLU A 104 2.41 14.12 0.01
N LYS A 105 1.65 14.60 -0.98
CA LYS A 105 0.46 13.92 -1.46
C LYS A 105 0.32 14.00 -2.98
N ALA A 106 -0.41 13.06 -3.54
CA ALA A 106 -0.79 13.05 -4.95
C ALA A 106 -2.26 12.67 -5.10
N GLU A 107 -3.00 13.45 -5.89
CA GLU A 107 -4.40 13.18 -6.22
C GLU A 107 -4.52 12.93 -7.73
N PHE A 108 -5.30 11.92 -8.11
CA PHE A 108 -5.54 11.59 -9.51
C PHE A 108 -6.86 10.83 -9.70
N ALA A 109 -7.42 10.92 -10.91
CA ALA A 109 -8.62 10.17 -11.27
C ALA A 109 -8.33 8.66 -11.36
N PHE A 110 -9.25 7.83 -10.89
CA PHE A 110 -9.23 6.39 -11.08
C PHE A 110 -9.78 6.05 -12.46
N ASP A 111 -8.94 6.23 -13.48
CA ASP A 111 -9.33 6.23 -14.88
C ASP A 111 -8.44 5.31 -15.74
N PRO A 112 -9.01 4.57 -16.73
CA PRO A 112 -8.22 3.72 -17.62
C PRO A 112 -7.23 4.51 -18.50
N GLU A 113 -7.48 5.79 -18.77
CA GLU A 113 -6.62 6.65 -19.60
C GLU A 113 -5.73 7.59 -18.76
N LEU A 114 -5.63 7.35 -17.45
CA LEU A 114 -4.72 8.06 -16.56
C LEU A 114 -3.28 8.05 -17.12
N VAL A 115 -2.66 9.22 -17.19
CA VAL A 115 -1.25 9.35 -17.59
C VAL A 115 -0.42 9.56 -16.34
N ALA A 116 0.47 8.61 -16.05
CA ALA A 116 1.30 8.66 -14.86
C ALA A 116 2.47 9.65 -15.04
N THR A 117 2.70 10.48 -14.02
CA THR A 117 3.76 11.49 -14.01
C THR A 117 5.12 10.81 -13.83
N HIS A 118 6.00 10.95 -14.82
CA HIS A 118 7.34 10.37 -14.75
C HIS A 118 8.22 11.10 -13.73
N GLY A 119 9.09 10.36 -13.04
CA GLY A 119 10.07 10.92 -12.10
C GLY A 119 9.54 11.21 -10.70
N HIS A 120 8.26 10.98 -10.43
CA HIS A 120 7.65 11.16 -9.11
C HIS A 120 7.23 9.81 -8.49
N TRP A 121 7.23 9.70 -7.16
CA TRP A 121 6.83 8.46 -6.48
C TRP A 121 5.36 8.08 -6.78
N SER A 122 4.50 9.06 -7.05
CA SER A 122 3.10 8.80 -7.41
C SER A 122 2.94 8.02 -8.72
N ASN A 123 3.98 7.93 -9.54
CA ASN A 123 3.97 7.10 -10.74
C ASN A 123 3.58 5.64 -10.45
N TYR A 124 4.00 5.09 -9.31
CA TYR A 124 3.69 3.72 -8.93
C TYR A 124 2.19 3.51 -8.64
N PRO A 125 1.54 4.25 -7.71
CA PRO A 125 0.10 4.10 -7.49
C PRO A 125 -0.75 4.51 -8.69
N MET A 126 -0.34 5.52 -9.47
CA MET A 126 -1.02 5.88 -10.73
C MET A 126 -0.97 4.73 -11.75
N THR A 127 0.17 4.06 -11.88
CA THR A 127 0.32 2.89 -12.78
C THR A 127 -0.60 1.75 -12.36
N VAL A 128 -0.69 1.48 -11.05
CA VAL A 128 -1.59 0.45 -10.51
C VAL A 128 -3.05 0.81 -10.75
N ALA A 129 -3.47 2.03 -10.42
CA ALA A 129 -4.83 2.51 -10.63
C ALA A 129 -5.24 2.43 -12.10
N ARG A 130 -4.40 2.91 -13.02
CA ARG A 130 -4.65 2.78 -14.46
C ARG A 130 -4.84 1.32 -14.88
N ARG A 131 -3.98 0.42 -14.40
CA ARG A 131 -4.03 -1.00 -14.78
C ARG A 131 -5.29 -1.67 -14.23
N LEU A 132 -5.67 -1.37 -12.99
CA LEU A 132 -6.91 -1.87 -12.39
C LEU A 132 -8.14 -1.35 -13.14
N ALA A 133 -8.20 -0.06 -13.46
CA ALA A 133 -9.34 0.51 -14.19
C ALA A 133 -9.51 -0.10 -15.59
N ARG A 134 -8.41 -0.46 -16.26
CA ARG A 134 -8.44 -1.16 -17.56
C ARG A 134 -8.86 -2.63 -17.43
N ASN A 135 -8.36 -3.32 -16.41
CA ASN A 135 -8.61 -4.75 -16.23
C ASN A 135 -9.99 -5.04 -15.63
N PHE A 136 -10.54 -4.11 -14.85
CA PHE A 136 -11.81 -4.25 -14.15
C PHE A 136 -12.73 -3.05 -14.43
N PRO A 137 -13.29 -2.94 -15.65
CA PRO A 137 -14.20 -1.84 -16.00
C PRO A 137 -15.40 -1.80 -15.04
N GLY A 138 -15.69 -0.61 -14.50
CA GLY A 138 -16.78 -0.40 -13.52
C GLY A 138 -16.34 -0.40 -12.06
N GLU A 139 -15.24 -1.08 -11.73
CA GLU A 139 -14.72 -1.21 -10.36
C GLU A 139 -13.71 -0.08 -10.06
N ARG A 140 -14.24 1.13 -9.95
CA ARG A 140 -13.45 2.37 -9.84
C ARG A 140 -13.83 3.20 -8.63
N ARG A 141 -14.24 2.54 -7.54
CA ARG A 141 -14.45 3.22 -6.28
C ARG A 141 -13.13 3.81 -5.83
N GLY A 142 -13.09 5.13 -5.66
CA GLY A 142 -11.90 5.86 -5.26
C GLY A 142 -11.48 5.58 -3.83
N ALA A 143 -10.36 6.19 -3.42
CA ALA A 143 -9.78 5.94 -2.11
C ALA A 143 -8.93 7.09 -1.59
N ASP A 144 -9.03 7.33 -0.29
CA ASP A 144 -8.02 7.98 0.53
C ASP A 144 -6.99 6.93 0.95
N ILE A 145 -5.72 7.12 0.61
CA ILE A 145 -4.65 6.17 0.92
C ILE A 145 -3.53 6.92 1.64
N ALA A 146 -2.97 6.34 2.69
CA ALA A 146 -1.73 6.82 3.30
C ALA A 146 -0.74 5.66 3.49
N PHE A 147 0.54 5.95 3.37
CA PHE A 147 1.58 4.98 3.65
C PHE A 147 2.74 5.57 4.44
N VAL A 148 3.41 4.67 5.17
CA VAL A 148 4.68 4.87 5.89
C VAL A 148 5.59 3.71 5.50
N SER A 149 6.89 3.97 5.34
CA SER A 149 7.87 2.95 4.96
C SER A 149 9.11 3.02 5.84
N ASP A 150 9.52 1.87 6.38
CA ASP A 150 10.79 1.72 7.10
C ASP A 150 11.90 1.10 6.22
N LEU A 151 11.66 0.93 4.91
CA LEU A 151 12.70 0.54 3.96
C LEU A 151 13.74 1.67 3.78
N PRO A 152 15.04 1.38 3.97
CA PRO A 152 16.13 2.27 3.60
C PRO A 152 16.01 2.79 2.16
N PRO A 153 16.07 4.12 1.95
CA PRO A 153 16.05 4.71 0.62
C PRO A 153 17.19 4.17 -0.27
N ALA A 154 16.93 4.02 -1.57
CA ALA A 154 17.92 3.63 -2.58
C ALA A 154 18.72 2.33 -2.30
N SER A 155 18.17 1.42 -1.50
CA SER A 155 18.87 0.21 -1.01
C SER A 155 18.79 -1.01 -1.93
N GLY A 156 18.10 -0.91 -3.08
CA GLY A 156 17.85 -2.06 -3.94
C GLY A 156 16.84 -3.08 -3.39
N MET A 157 16.16 -2.75 -2.28
CA MET A 157 15.22 -3.65 -1.59
C MET A 157 13.79 -3.67 -2.16
N SER A 158 13.61 -3.23 -3.42
CA SER A 158 12.31 -3.20 -4.12
C SER A 158 11.23 -2.36 -3.47
N SER A 159 11.56 -1.15 -3.01
CA SER A 159 10.55 -0.22 -2.50
C SER A 159 9.45 0.10 -3.53
N SER A 160 9.81 0.20 -4.81
CA SER A 160 8.88 0.38 -5.92
C SER A 160 7.85 -0.75 -6.03
N SER A 161 8.30 -2.00 -6.04
CA SER A 161 7.43 -3.17 -6.14
C SER A 161 6.54 -3.31 -4.91
N ALA A 162 7.10 -3.09 -3.72
CA ALA A 162 6.33 -3.12 -2.47
C ALA A 162 5.21 -2.07 -2.47
N MET A 163 5.49 -0.83 -2.92
CA MET A 163 4.47 0.21 -3.04
C MET A 163 3.39 -0.11 -4.07
N MET A 164 3.77 -0.68 -5.23
CA MET A 164 2.79 -1.12 -6.23
C MET A 164 1.87 -2.23 -5.69
N VAL A 165 2.44 -3.24 -5.04
CA VAL A 165 1.68 -4.35 -4.45
C VAL A 165 0.78 -3.85 -3.31
N ALA A 166 1.27 -2.98 -2.43
CA ALA A 166 0.47 -2.39 -1.35
C ALA A 166 -0.73 -1.60 -1.91
N THR A 167 -0.48 -0.77 -2.93
CA THR A 167 -1.54 -0.01 -3.60
C THR A 167 -2.58 -0.94 -4.22
N TYR A 168 -2.13 -2.00 -4.90
CA TYR A 168 -3.03 -3.00 -5.49
C TYR A 168 -3.91 -3.64 -4.42
N LEU A 169 -3.33 -4.12 -3.31
CA LEU A 169 -4.08 -4.80 -2.25
C LEU A 169 -5.15 -3.88 -1.65
N VAL A 170 -4.82 -2.61 -1.39
CA VAL A 170 -5.80 -1.62 -0.90
C VAL A 170 -6.95 -1.43 -1.89
N LEU A 171 -6.63 -1.12 -3.14
CA LEU A 171 -7.65 -0.84 -4.17
C LEU A 171 -8.49 -2.08 -4.47
N ALA A 172 -7.88 -3.26 -4.55
CA ALA A 172 -8.56 -4.53 -4.76
C ALA A 172 -9.52 -4.84 -3.60
N ALA A 173 -9.10 -4.62 -2.35
CA ALA A 173 -9.95 -4.84 -1.17
C ALA A 173 -11.08 -3.82 -1.03
N ILE A 174 -10.88 -2.58 -1.48
CA ILE A 174 -11.94 -1.53 -1.53
C ILE A 174 -12.99 -1.88 -2.59
N ASN A 175 -12.54 -2.34 -3.75
CA ASN A 175 -13.39 -2.70 -4.89
C ASN A 175 -13.82 -4.18 -4.89
N ARG A 176 -13.50 -4.93 -3.82
CA ARG A 176 -13.88 -6.34 -3.63
C ARG A 176 -13.53 -7.26 -4.81
N LEU A 177 -12.38 -7.03 -5.43
CA LEU A 177 -11.98 -7.77 -6.63
C LEU A 177 -11.76 -9.27 -6.38
N GLU A 178 -11.43 -9.66 -5.15
CA GLU A 178 -11.22 -11.07 -4.75
C GLU A 178 -12.51 -11.86 -4.60
N GLU A 179 -13.66 -11.19 -4.44
CA GLU A 179 -14.97 -11.83 -4.31
C GLU A 179 -15.58 -12.19 -5.68
N ARG A 180 -14.86 -11.88 -6.77
CA ARG A 180 -15.31 -12.19 -8.12
C ARG A 180 -14.87 -13.62 -8.46
N ASP A 181 -15.84 -14.46 -8.78
CA ASP A 181 -15.58 -15.68 -9.53
C ASP A 181 -14.99 -15.28 -10.89
N ILE A 182 -13.77 -15.73 -11.17
CA ILE A 182 -13.08 -15.55 -12.47
C ILE A 182 -13.53 -16.66 -13.42
#